data_AF-A0A961C2V7-F1
#
_entry.id   AF-A0A961C2V7-F1
#
_cell.length_a   1.000
_cell.length_b   1.000
_cell.length_c   1.000
_cell.angle_alpha   90.00
_cell.angle_beta   90.00
_cell.angle_gamma   90.00
#
_symmetry.space_group_name_H-M   'P 1'
#
loop_
_entity.id
_entity.type
_entity.pdbx_description
1 polymer ?
#
loop_
_entity_poly.entity_id
_entity_poly.type
_entity_poly.pdbx_seq_one_letter_code
_entity_poly.pdbx_strand_id
1 'polypeptide(L)'
;MSSTAPSVSLAELAHAYGVATEYWDWQGRHVVVGAPTIQAVLRALDVPCATPSQIEASLREVELRPWRHVLPPCTLARRGSTTGLPVHVPHGAPVTVWVEVEDRGGRREVRQVQHDVPPRDVDGLLTGEAMFEIPTDFPLGWHTLYAQVCDDVPVTAPLIVVPDALTLPPKVAARGAAGLMVQLYAARSAASWGIGDLADLGDLTAWAKRDLGADFVLVNPLHAAEPVAPMEPSPYLPTSRRFVNPIYLRVEEVPELAYLSARDRKAVEELARKARKLTTADVIDRDAA
;
A
#
# COMPACT_ATOMS: atom_id res chain seq x y z
N MET A 1 30.53 17.24 -0.27
CA MET A 1 30.36 17.41 1.19
C MET A 1 31.08 16.27 1.86
N SER A 2 32.09 16.54 2.67
CA SER A 2 32.84 15.47 3.37
C SER A 2 31.87 14.74 4.29
N SER A 3 31.57 13.48 3.97
CA SER A 3 30.70 12.61 4.74
C SER A 3 31.42 12.23 6.03
N THR A 4 31.14 12.94 7.12
CA THR A 4 31.52 12.47 8.44
C THR A 4 30.82 11.15 8.71
N ALA A 5 31.58 10.13 9.07
CA ALA A 5 31.01 8.84 9.45
C ALA A 5 30.06 9.03 10.66
N PRO A 6 28.95 8.27 10.74
CA PRO A 6 28.07 8.31 11.90
C PRO A 6 28.79 7.85 13.16
N SER A 7 28.41 8.40 14.32
CA SER A 7 28.78 7.80 15.60
C SER A 7 28.11 6.43 15.74
N VAL A 8 28.68 5.57 16.60
CA VAL A 8 28.10 4.25 16.91
C VAL A 8 26.64 4.38 17.37
N SER A 9 26.36 5.31 18.29
CA SER A 9 25.00 5.56 18.80
C SER A 9 24.00 6.03 17.73
N LEU A 10 24.46 6.83 16.75
CA LEU A 10 23.61 7.27 15.65
C LEU A 10 23.32 6.10 14.70
N ALA A 11 24.30 5.23 14.46
CA ALA A 11 24.11 4.02 13.66
C ALA A 11 23.18 3.02 14.36
N GLU A 12 23.31 2.84 15.67
CA GLU A 12 22.39 2.02 16.49
C GLU A 12 20.95 2.54 16.38
N LEU A 13 20.75 3.85 16.54
CA LEU A 13 19.42 4.46 16.37
C LEU A 13 18.88 4.28 14.95
N ALA A 14 19.73 4.45 13.93
CA ALA A 14 19.33 4.22 12.54
C ALA A 14 18.83 2.79 12.33
N HIS A 15 19.57 1.78 12.81
CA HIS A 15 19.16 0.38 12.72
C HIS A 15 17.86 0.10 13.49
N ALA A 16 17.68 0.70 14.67
CA ALA A 16 16.46 0.56 15.47
C ALA A 16 15.20 1.06 14.73
N TYR A 17 15.35 2.02 13.79
CA TYR A 17 14.28 2.54 12.93
C TYR A 17 14.29 1.97 11.50
N GLY A 18 15.13 0.97 11.20
CA GLY A 18 15.22 0.38 9.87
C GLY A 18 15.86 1.29 8.80
N VAL A 19 16.63 2.29 9.22
CA VAL A 19 17.40 3.16 8.33
C VAL A 19 18.76 2.52 8.04
N ALA A 20 19.01 2.19 6.78
CA ALA A 20 20.28 1.62 6.34
C ALA A 20 21.43 2.62 6.53
N THR A 21 22.52 2.15 7.13
CA THR A 21 23.75 2.95 7.36
C THR A 21 24.82 2.69 6.32
N GLU A 22 24.64 1.64 5.51
CA GLU A 22 25.48 1.28 4.37
C GLU A 22 24.66 0.51 3.34
N TYR A 23 25.11 0.50 2.09
CA TYR A 23 24.49 -0.26 1.01
C TYR A 23 25.47 -0.51 -0.14
N TRP A 24 25.12 -1.44 -1.02
CA TRP A 24 25.79 -1.63 -2.30
C TRP A 24 25.01 -0.90 -3.39
N ASP A 25 25.66 0.03 -4.08
CA ASP A 25 25.00 0.79 -5.15
C ASP A 25 24.80 -0.07 -6.41
N TRP A 26 24.08 0.47 -7.40
CA TRP A 26 23.77 -0.23 -8.65
C TRP A 26 25.00 -0.54 -9.53
N GLN A 27 26.16 0.01 -9.19
CA GLN A 27 27.45 -0.28 -9.83
C GLN A 27 28.27 -1.31 -9.04
N GLY A 28 27.72 -1.83 -7.93
CA GLY A 28 28.41 -2.79 -7.05
C GLY A 28 29.47 -2.15 -6.17
N ARG A 29 29.39 -0.84 -5.89
CA ARG A 29 30.29 -0.19 -4.91
C ARG A 29 29.64 -0.17 -3.55
N HIS A 30 30.42 -0.50 -2.52
CA HIS A 30 29.99 -0.37 -1.14
C HIS A 30 30.02 1.10 -0.71
N VAL A 31 28.89 1.60 -0.19
CA VAL A 31 28.70 2.98 0.22
C VAL A 31 28.32 3.01 1.70
N VAL A 32 29.11 3.72 2.50
CA VAL A 32 28.76 4.05 3.89
C VAL A 32 28.03 5.41 3.89
N VAL A 33 26.88 5.45 4.55
CA VAL A 33 26.02 6.64 4.60
C VAL A 33 26.56 7.62 5.64
N GLY A 34 26.76 8.88 5.22
CA GLY A 34 27.23 9.93 6.13
C GLY A 34 26.20 10.32 7.20
N ALA A 35 26.70 10.76 8.35
CA ALA A 35 25.89 11.20 9.48
C ALA A 35 24.79 12.23 9.12
N PRO A 36 25.05 13.27 8.28
CA PRO A 36 24.02 14.24 7.91
C PRO A 36 22.81 13.62 7.19
N THR A 37 23.05 12.60 6.36
CA THR A 37 21.99 11.88 5.64
C THR A 37 21.17 11.04 6.61
N ILE A 38 21.82 10.27 7.50
CA ILE A 38 21.13 9.48 8.51
C ILE A 38 20.23 10.38 9.37
N GLN A 39 20.76 11.51 9.85
CA GLN A 39 19.97 12.46 10.64
C GLN A 39 18.82 13.08 9.85
N ALA A 40 19.00 13.37 8.56
CA ALA A 40 17.93 13.90 7.71
C ALA A 40 16.80 12.88 7.52
N VAL A 41 17.13 11.60 7.28
CA VAL A 41 16.15 10.52 7.17
C VAL A 41 15.42 10.31 8.49
N LEU A 42 16.14 10.22 9.61
CA LEU A 42 15.53 10.09 10.94
C LEU A 42 14.59 11.25 11.26
N ARG A 43 14.96 12.50 10.91
CA ARG A 43 14.05 13.66 11.06
C ARG A 43 12.82 13.57 10.17
N ALA A 44 12.94 13.05 8.96
CA ALA A 44 11.80 12.83 8.08
C ALA A 44 10.84 11.73 8.59
N LEU A 45 11.32 10.87 9.48
CA LEU A 45 10.53 9.89 10.25
C LEU A 45 10.09 10.43 11.62
N ASP A 46 10.23 11.75 11.86
CA ASP A 46 9.92 12.42 13.12
C ASP A 46 10.71 11.90 14.34
N VAL A 47 11.97 11.47 14.14
CA VAL A 47 12.85 10.94 15.19
C VAL A 47 13.91 11.97 15.62
N PRO A 48 13.89 12.46 16.88
CA PRO A 48 14.93 13.34 17.41
C PRO A 48 16.31 12.66 17.47
N CYS A 49 17.33 13.27 16.86
CA CYS A 49 18.68 12.70 16.77
C CYS A 49 19.81 13.74 16.63
N ALA A 50 19.55 15.01 16.99
CA ALA A 50 20.51 16.10 16.83
C ALA A 50 21.58 16.12 17.94
N THR A 51 21.29 15.58 19.13
CA THR A 51 22.21 15.52 20.27
C THR A 51 22.34 14.09 20.81
N PRO A 52 23.42 13.75 21.54
CA PRO A 52 23.55 12.45 22.20
C PRO A 52 22.37 12.11 23.12
N SER A 53 21.88 13.10 23.89
CA SER A 53 20.71 12.92 24.76
C SER A 53 19.42 12.63 23.99
N GLN A 54 19.23 13.24 22.82
CA GLN A 54 18.11 12.92 21.94
C GLN A 54 18.22 11.51 21.38
N ILE A 55 19.43 11.08 20.99
CA ILE A 55 19.67 9.72 20.48
C ILE A 55 19.32 8.68 21.56
N GLU A 56 19.82 8.87 22.78
CA GLU A 56 19.53 8.00 23.92
C GLU A 56 18.03 7.93 24.24
N ALA A 57 17.36 9.09 24.29
CA ALA A 57 15.93 9.15 24.51
C ALA A 57 15.13 8.45 23.39
N SER A 58 15.54 8.63 22.13
CA SER A 58 14.90 7.98 20.97
C SER A 58 15.13 6.48 20.92
N LEU A 59 16.29 5.99 21.37
CA LEU A 59 16.55 4.55 21.53
C LEU A 59 15.62 3.95 22.58
N ARG A 60 15.54 4.59 23.76
CA ARG A 60 14.62 4.17 24.82
C ARG A 60 13.15 4.21 24.37
N GLU A 61 12.79 5.20 23.55
CA GLU A 61 11.46 5.28 22.94
C GLU A 61 11.16 4.07 22.06
N VAL A 62 12.09 3.61 21.21
CA VAL A 62 11.88 2.40 20.38
C VAL A 62 11.66 1.17 21.25
N GLU A 63 12.43 1.03 22.32
CA GLU A 63 12.33 -0.12 23.22
C GLU A 63 11.00 -0.16 23.99
N LEU A 64 10.51 1.00 24.45
CA LEU A 64 9.31 1.10 25.28
C LEU A 64 8.01 1.26 24.47
N ARG A 65 8.07 1.76 23.23
CA ARG A 65 6.87 2.01 22.42
C ARG A 65 5.96 0.79 22.29
N PRO A 66 6.44 -0.43 21.97
CA PRO A 66 5.58 -1.60 21.92
C PRO A 66 4.85 -1.88 23.23
N TRP A 67 5.53 -1.66 24.36
CA TRP A 67 5.04 -1.93 25.72
C TRP A 67 3.95 -0.96 26.19
N ARG A 68 3.84 0.21 25.55
CA ARG A 68 2.77 1.19 25.82
C ARG A 68 1.43 0.82 25.19
N HIS A 69 1.41 -0.18 24.31
CA HIS A 69 0.19 -0.62 23.65
C HIS A 69 -0.23 -2.00 24.14
N VAL A 70 -1.51 -2.14 24.51
CA VAL A 70 -2.08 -3.43 24.92
C VAL A 70 -1.99 -4.44 23.79
N LEU A 71 -2.35 -4.03 22.58
CA LEU A 71 -2.20 -4.82 21.36
C LEU A 71 -1.20 -4.13 20.42
N PRO A 72 -0.44 -4.88 19.60
CA PRO A 72 0.33 -4.28 18.51
C PRO A 72 -0.58 -3.45 17.61
N PRO A 73 -0.10 -2.34 17.02
CA PRO A 73 -0.92 -1.49 16.15
C PRO A 73 -1.55 -2.24 14.97
N CYS A 74 -0.92 -3.32 14.52
CA CYS A 74 -1.42 -4.26 13.54
C CYS A 74 -0.68 -5.59 13.69
N THR A 75 -1.39 -6.71 13.56
CA THR A 75 -0.80 -8.05 13.54
C THR A 75 -0.96 -8.65 12.15
N LEU A 76 0.15 -9.13 11.56
CA LEU A 76 0.13 -9.86 10.30
C LEU A 76 0.33 -11.34 10.58
N ALA A 77 -0.66 -12.16 10.26
CA ALA A 77 -0.58 -13.61 10.33
C ALA A 77 -0.54 -14.21 8.93
N ARG A 78 0.18 -15.33 8.77
CA ARG A 78 0.22 -16.07 7.52
C ARG A 78 -0.59 -17.35 7.64
N ARG A 79 -1.52 -17.57 6.72
CA ARG A 79 -2.33 -18.79 6.69
C ARG A 79 -1.42 -20.03 6.63
N GLY A 80 -1.69 -21.02 7.48
CA GLY A 80 -0.88 -22.22 7.60
C GLY A 80 0.30 -22.11 8.58
N SER A 81 0.52 -20.95 9.22
CA SER A 81 1.57 -20.75 10.23
C SER A 81 1.01 -20.11 11.49
N THR A 82 1.51 -20.53 12.65
CA THR A 82 1.14 -19.90 13.92
C THR A 82 1.83 -18.55 14.03
N THR A 83 1.14 -17.53 14.52
CA THR A 83 1.70 -16.19 14.72
C THR A 83 1.57 -15.79 16.19
N GLY A 84 2.68 -15.41 16.81
CA GLY A 84 2.68 -14.87 18.17
C GLY A 84 2.08 -13.47 18.22
N LEU A 85 1.29 -13.20 19.26
CA LEU A 85 0.66 -11.93 19.56
C LEU A 85 1.08 -11.50 20.96
N PRO A 86 2.10 -10.62 21.11
CA PRO A 86 2.43 -10.05 22.40
C PRO A 86 1.33 -9.08 22.84
N VAL A 87 0.96 -9.15 24.12
CA VAL A 87 -0.08 -8.33 24.74
C VAL A 87 0.48 -7.74 26.02
N HIS A 88 0.47 -6.42 26.13
CA HIS A 88 1.03 -5.71 27.29
C HIS A 88 -0.07 -5.22 28.22
N VAL A 89 0.08 -5.50 29.51
CA VAL A 89 -0.91 -5.08 30.53
C VAL A 89 -0.21 -4.68 31.82
N PRO A 90 -0.85 -3.89 32.69
CA PRO A 90 -0.32 -3.66 34.03
C PRO A 90 0.04 -4.99 34.69
N HIS A 91 1.22 -5.08 35.29
CA HIS A 91 1.74 -6.36 35.78
C HIS A 91 0.78 -6.99 36.81
N GLY A 92 0.37 -8.23 36.54
CA GLY A 92 -0.60 -8.97 37.37
C GLY A 92 -2.07 -8.77 36.98
N ALA A 93 -2.39 -7.87 36.04
CA ALA A 93 -3.75 -7.71 35.54
C ALA A 93 -4.15 -8.88 34.62
N PRO A 94 -5.37 -9.43 34.75
CA PRO A 94 -5.88 -10.43 33.83
C PRO A 94 -6.22 -9.81 32.47
N VAL A 95 -6.08 -10.60 31.40
CA VAL A 95 -6.45 -10.20 30.05
C VAL A 95 -7.11 -11.35 29.28
N THR A 96 -8.20 -11.04 28.59
CA THR A 96 -8.88 -11.95 27.66
C THR A 96 -8.73 -11.43 26.24
N VAL A 97 -8.34 -12.30 25.31
CA VAL A 97 -8.08 -11.92 23.92
C VAL A 97 -8.91 -12.77 22.97
N TRP A 98 -9.55 -12.13 22.00
CA TRP A 98 -10.28 -12.81 20.94
C TRP A 98 -10.16 -12.06 19.61
N VAL A 99 -10.56 -12.73 18.53
CA VAL A 99 -10.67 -12.17 17.20
C VAL A 99 -12.13 -12.15 16.78
N GLU A 100 -12.63 -11.01 16.30
CA GLU A 100 -13.83 -10.97 15.46
C GLU A 100 -13.42 -11.19 14.01
N VAL A 101 -13.82 -12.33 13.46
CA VAL A 101 -13.52 -12.71 12.09
C VAL A 101 -14.46 -11.97 11.13
N GLU A 102 -13.88 -11.46 10.04
CA GLU A 102 -14.61 -10.80 8.94
C GLU A 102 -15.74 -11.69 8.38
N ASP A 103 -16.71 -11.09 7.67
CA ASP A 103 -17.74 -11.81 6.90
C ASP A 103 -18.57 -12.83 7.71
N ARG A 104 -18.92 -12.45 8.95
CA ARG A 104 -19.73 -13.26 9.88
C ARG A 104 -19.03 -14.53 10.38
N GLY A 105 -17.70 -14.56 10.36
CA GLY A 105 -16.94 -15.65 11.00
C GLY A 105 -17.05 -15.64 12.54
N GLY A 106 -17.50 -14.52 13.11
CA GLY A 106 -17.82 -14.38 14.53
C GLY A 106 -16.60 -14.36 15.44
N ARG A 107 -16.85 -14.40 16.75
CA ARG A 107 -15.83 -14.38 17.79
C ARG A 107 -15.09 -15.72 17.87
N ARG A 108 -13.76 -15.65 17.82
CA ARG A 108 -12.84 -16.77 18.09
C ARG A 108 -11.85 -16.38 19.18
N GLU A 109 -11.85 -17.11 20.29
CA GLU A 109 -10.85 -16.90 21.34
C GLU A 109 -9.48 -17.41 20.89
N VAL A 110 -8.43 -16.71 21.32
CA VAL A 110 -7.04 -17.09 21.05
C VAL A 110 -6.38 -17.59 22.32
N ARG A 111 -5.51 -18.58 22.17
CA ARG A 111 -4.89 -19.25 23.30
C ARG A 111 -3.69 -18.45 23.80
N GLN A 112 -3.61 -18.24 25.11
CA GLN A 112 -2.38 -17.78 25.76
C GLN A 112 -1.38 -18.94 25.86
N VAL A 113 -0.11 -18.64 25.59
CA VAL A 113 1.01 -19.57 25.72
C VAL A 113 2.02 -19.09 26.76
N GLN A 114 2.83 -20.02 27.25
CA GLN A 114 3.89 -19.68 28.19
C GLN A 114 4.92 -18.77 27.51
N HIS A 115 5.26 -17.67 28.18
CA HIS A 115 6.18 -16.66 27.68
C HIS A 115 6.85 -15.96 28.86
N ASP A 116 8.13 -16.24 29.05
CA ASP A 116 8.88 -15.84 30.25
C ASP A 116 9.67 -14.55 29.98
N VAL A 117 8.95 -13.42 29.88
CA VAL A 117 9.56 -12.09 29.76
C VAL A 117 9.32 -11.30 31.06
N PRO A 118 10.38 -10.76 31.69
CA PRO A 118 10.22 -10.00 32.92
C PRO A 118 9.45 -8.70 32.65
N PRO A 119 8.62 -8.24 33.61
CA PRO A 119 7.92 -6.97 33.47
C PRO A 119 8.90 -5.80 33.44
N ARG A 120 8.47 -4.69 32.84
CA ARG A 120 9.26 -3.46 32.67
C ARG A 120 8.54 -2.26 33.26
N ASP A 121 9.31 -1.30 33.77
CA ASP A 121 8.76 0.03 34.08
C ASP A 121 8.52 0.80 32.78
N VAL A 122 7.25 1.12 32.52
CA VAL A 122 6.80 1.89 31.36
C VAL A 122 6.09 3.12 31.93
N ASP A 123 6.77 4.27 31.86
CA ASP A 123 6.27 5.55 32.35
C ASP A 123 5.80 5.52 33.82
N GLY A 124 6.51 4.78 34.68
CA GLY A 124 6.21 4.64 36.11
C GLY A 124 5.18 3.55 36.43
N LEU A 125 4.72 2.80 35.44
CA LEU A 125 3.84 1.64 35.61
C LEU A 125 4.60 0.35 35.27
N LEU A 126 4.64 -0.58 36.23
CA LEU A 126 5.17 -1.91 35.98
C LEU A 126 4.22 -2.66 35.03
N THR A 127 4.69 -2.98 33.82
CA THR A 127 3.92 -3.57 32.73
C THR A 127 4.48 -4.96 32.42
N GLY A 128 3.60 -5.96 32.33
CA GLY A 128 3.94 -7.33 31.91
C GLY A 128 3.60 -7.59 30.44
N GLU A 129 4.22 -8.60 29.85
CA GLU A 129 3.94 -9.08 28.50
C GLU A 129 3.39 -10.51 28.57
N ALA A 130 2.21 -10.74 28.00
CA ALA A 130 1.64 -12.05 27.76
C ALA A 130 1.74 -12.39 26.27
N MET A 131 1.92 -13.67 25.94
CA MET A 131 1.92 -14.13 24.54
C MET A 131 0.66 -14.92 24.24
N PHE A 132 -0.03 -14.54 23.17
CA PHE A 132 -1.13 -15.28 22.58
C PHE A 132 -0.74 -15.84 21.21
N GLU A 133 -1.46 -16.85 20.73
CA GLU A 133 -1.22 -17.43 19.41
C GLU A 133 -2.44 -17.26 18.51
N ILE A 134 -2.19 -16.71 17.32
CA ILE A 134 -3.11 -16.80 16.19
C ILE A 134 -2.88 -18.17 15.52
N PRO A 135 -3.86 -19.10 15.54
CA PRO A 135 -3.74 -20.41 14.92
C PRO A 135 -3.67 -20.34 13.39
N THR A 136 -3.26 -21.44 12.79
CA THR A 136 -2.94 -21.56 11.37
C THR A 136 -4.15 -21.51 10.43
N ASP A 137 -5.36 -21.66 10.96
CA ASP A 137 -6.61 -21.91 10.24
C ASP A 137 -7.52 -20.68 10.12
N PHE A 138 -7.05 -19.49 10.51
CA PHE A 138 -7.79 -18.27 10.24
C PHE A 138 -7.98 -18.05 8.73
N PRO A 139 -9.19 -17.64 8.28
CA PRO A 139 -9.43 -17.33 6.88
C PRO A 139 -8.59 -16.14 6.43
N LEU A 140 -8.36 -15.99 5.13
CA LEU A 140 -7.72 -14.80 4.59
C LEU A 140 -8.65 -13.59 4.79
N GLY A 141 -8.09 -12.43 5.14
CA GLY A 141 -8.89 -11.21 5.26
C GLY A 141 -8.40 -10.23 6.32
N TRP A 142 -9.28 -9.28 6.64
CA TRP A 142 -9.09 -8.20 7.59
C TRP A 142 -9.99 -8.43 8.81
N HIS A 143 -9.41 -8.96 9.87
CA HIS A 143 -10.10 -9.27 11.12
C HIS A 143 -9.80 -8.21 12.18
N THR A 144 -10.53 -8.26 13.29
CA THR A 144 -10.31 -7.35 14.43
C THR A 144 -9.94 -8.13 15.67
N LEU A 145 -8.78 -7.84 16.25
CA LEU A 145 -8.36 -8.29 17.57
C LEU A 145 -9.05 -7.45 18.64
N TYR A 146 -9.40 -8.12 19.73
CA TYR A 146 -9.92 -7.52 20.93
C TYR A 146 -9.10 -8.03 22.11
N ALA A 147 -8.67 -7.11 22.98
CA ALA A 147 -8.06 -7.43 24.26
C ALA A 147 -8.82 -6.69 25.36
N GLN A 148 -9.40 -7.45 26.28
CA GLN A 148 -10.08 -6.92 27.45
C GLN A 148 -9.19 -7.12 28.67
N VAL A 149 -8.74 -6.02 29.27
CA VAL A 149 -7.91 -6.01 30.48
C VAL A 149 -8.84 -5.77 31.67
N CYS A 150 -8.82 -6.63 32.67
CA CYS A 150 -9.79 -6.59 33.78
C CYS A 150 -11.24 -6.51 33.24
N ASP A 151 -12.06 -5.62 33.81
CA ASP A 151 -13.44 -5.35 33.39
C ASP A 151 -13.56 -4.07 32.52
N ASP A 152 -12.46 -3.60 31.95
CA ASP A 152 -12.43 -2.39 31.13
C ASP A 152 -13.06 -2.63 29.73
N VAL A 153 -13.29 -1.53 29.01
CA VAL A 153 -13.69 -1.57 27.60
C VAL A 153 -12.56 -2.21 26.77
N PRO A 154 -12.86 -3.17 25.88
CA PRO A 154 -11.83 -3.82 25.08
C PRO A 154 -11.06 -2.85 24.18
N VAL A 155 -9.73 -3.03 24.13
CA VAL A 155 -8.86 -2.39 23.14
C VAL A 155 -8.89 -3.22 21.86
N THR A 156 -8.88 -2.55 20.70
CA THR A 156 -8.95 -3.22 19.40
C THR A 156 -7.76 -2.91 18.49
N ALA A 157 -7.36 -3.87 17.67
CA ALA A 157 -6.35 -3.70 16.62
C ALA A 157 -6.66 -4.58 15.39
N PRO A 158 -6.21 -4.24 14.17
CA PRO A 158 -6.38 -5.10 13.01
C PRO A 158 -5.50 -6.37 13.09
N LEU A 159 -6.09 -7.50 12.73
CA LEU A 159 -5.39 -8.73 12.36
C LEU A 159 -5.56 -8.96 10.86
N ILE A 160 -4.46 -9.03 10.12
CA ILE A 160 -4.46 -9.27 8.68
C ILE A 160 -3.93 -10.68 8.43
N VAL A 161 -4.73 -11.52 7.79
CA VAL A 161 -4.33 -12.89 7.45
C VAL A 161 -4.04 -12.98 5.97
N VAL A 162 -2.78 -13.23 5.64
CA VAL A 162 -2.27 -13.27 4.26
C VAL A 162 -2.00 -14.70 3.79
N PRO A 163 -2.10 -14.97 2.46
CA PRO A 163 -1.70 -16.27 1.92
C PRO A 163 -0.19 -16.47 2.06
N ASP A 164 0.24 -17.72 2.14
CA ASP A 164 1.66 -18.09 2.10
C ASP A 164 2.30 -17.83 0.74
N ALA A 165 1.55 -18.04 -0.34
CA ALA A 165 1.97 -17.74 -1.70
C ALA A 165 0.80 -17.31 -2.58
N LEU A 166 1.10 -16.51 -3.61
CA LEU A 166 0.18 -16.25 -4.71
C LEU A 166 0.27 -17.41 -5.72
N THR A 167 -0.84 -18.08 -5.97
CA THR A 167 -0.90 -19.19 -6.93
C THR A 167 -1.38 -18.71 -8.28
N LEU A 168 -0.68 -19.10 -9.35
CA LEU A 168 -1.14 -18.84 -10.72
C LEU A 168 -2.39 -19.69 -11.04
N PRO A 169 -3.32 -19.21 -11.88
CA PRO A 169 -4.39 -20.03 -12.41
C PRO A 169 -3.83 -21.29 -13.09
N PRO A 170 -4.46 -22.49 -12.94
CA PRO A 170 -3.89 -23.76 -13.43
C PRO A 170 -3.51 -23.74 -14.92
N LYS A 171 -4.31 -23.05 -15.75
CA LYS A 171 -4.02 -22.90 -17.18
C LYS A 171 -2.71 -22.12 -17.43
N VAL A 172 -2.49 -21.04 -16.69
CA VAL A 172 -1.28 -20.20 -16.83
C VAL A 172 -0.06 -20.97 -16.32
N ALA A 173 -0.19 -21.69 -15.21
CA ALA A 173 0.89 -22.51 -14.66
C ALA A 173 1.34 -23.63 -15.62
N ALA A 174 0.39 -24.24 -16.35
CA ALA A 174 0.69 -25.38 -17.22
C ALA A 174 1.32 -25.01 -18.57
N ARG A 175 0.93 -23.87 -19.18
CA ARG A 175 1.37 -23.51 -20.55
C ARG A 175 2.06 -22.14 -20.67
N GLY A 176 2.19 -21.41 -19.56
CA GLY A 176 2.54 -19.99 -19.57
C GLY A 176 1.37 -19.10 -20.04
N ALA A 177 1.64 -17.80 -20.12
CA ALA A 177 0.72 -16.80 -20.67
C ALA A 177 1.50 -15.82 -21.55
N ALA A 178 0.89 -15.42 -22.66
CA ALA A 178 1.42 -14.36 -23.54
C ALA A 178 0.38 -13.25 -23.65
N GLY A 179 0.84 -12.01 -23.75
CA GLY A 179 -0.03 -10.84 -23.79
C GLY A 179 0.60 -9.69 -24.57
N LEU A 180 -0.17 -8.63 -24.73
CA LEU A 180 0.32 -7.37 -25.29
C LEU A 180 0.67 -6.40 -24.17
N MET A 181 1.64 -5.52 -24.42
CA MET A 181 1.85 -4.32 -23.59
C MET A 181 1.50 -3.10 -24.43
N VAL A 182 0.64 -2.23 -23.90
CA VAL A 182 0.13 -1.06 -24.60
C VAL A 182 0.22 0.15 -23.68
N GLN A 183 0.82 1.23 -24.19
CA GLN A 183 0.64 2.56 -23.61
C GLN A 183 -0.74 3.06 -24.04
N LEU A 184 -1.77 2.85 -23.21
CA LEU A 184 -3.17 3.02 -23.58
C LEU A 184 -3.45 4.41 -24.14
N TYR A 185 -2.89 5.44 -23.51
CA TYR A 185 -3.04 6.83 -23.97
C TYR A 185 -2.64 7.04 -25.45
N ALA A 186 -1.75 6.21 -26.01
CA ALA A 186 -1.30 6.30 -27.40
C ALA A 186 -2.07 5.38 -28.37
N ALA A 187 -2.80 4.40 -27.86
CA ALA A 187 -3.56 3.43 -28.65
C ALA A 187 -4.98 3.97 -28.93
N ARG A 188 -5.12 4.66 -30.06
CA ARG A 188 -6.35 5.39 -30.41
C ARG A 188 -7.12 4.66 -31.50
N SER A 189 -8.44 4.61 -31.38
CA SER A 189 -9.36 4.28 -32.48
C SER A 189 -9.81 5.54 -33.21
N ALA A 190 -10.54 5.37 -34.31
CA ALA A 190 -11.17 6.49 -35.03
C ALA A 190 -12.20 7.26 -34.18
N ALA A 191 -12.70 6.66 -33.10
CA ALA A 191 -13.66 7.29 -32.21
C ALA A 191 -12.99 8.14 -31.11
N SER A 192 -11.74 7.84 -30.75
CA SER A 192 -10.99 8.44 -29.62
C SER A 192 -11.00 9.97 -29.63
N TRP A 193 -11.04 10.58 -28.46
CA TRP A 193 -10.93 12.03 -28.27
C TRP A 193 -9.46 12.44 -28.17
N GLY A 194 -8.66 12.17 -29.19
CA GLY A 194 -7.23 12.50 -29.21
C GLY A 194 -6.31 11.59 -28.37
N ILE A 195 -6.87 10.89 -27.39
CA ILE A 195 -6.19 9.97 -26.49
C ILE A 195 -6.91 8.62 -26.50
N GLY A 196 -6.16 7.52 -26.36
CA GLY A 196 -6.76 6.20 -26.19
C GLY A 196 -7.45 6.09 -24.83
N ASP A 197 -8.65 5.51 -24.79
CA ASP A 197 -9.51 5.46 -23.61
C ASP A 197 -10.01 4.03 -23.28
N LEU A 198 -10.88 3.89 -22.28
CA LEU A 198 -11.33 2.58 -21.79
C LEU A 198 -12.14 1.78 -22.82
N ALA A 199 -12.82 2.44 -23.77
CA ALA A 199 -13.49 1.74 -24.87
C ALA A 199 -12.45 1.17 -25.84
N ASP A 200 -11.41 1.95 -26.15
CA ASP A 200 -10.29 1.49 -26.98
C ASP A 200 -9.57 0.29 -26.33
N LEU A 201 -9.42 0.30 -25.01
CA LEU A 201 -8.87 -0.83 -24.26
C LEU A 201 -9.74 -2.09 -24.40
N GLY A 202 -11.06 -1.94 -24.31
CA GLY A 202 -12.02 -3.03 -24.49
C GLY A 202 -11.91 -3.66 -25.88
N ASP A 203 -11.93 -2.83 -26.92
CA ASP A 203 -11.80 -3.26 -28.31
C ASP A 203 -10.46 -3.93 -28.59
N LEU A 204 -9.35 -3.32 -28.12
CA LEU A 204 -8.00 -3.87 -28.28
C LEU A 204 -7.87 -5.22 -27.57
N THR A 205 -8.43 -5.37 -26.38
CA THR A 205 -8.41 -6.63 -25.61
C THR A 205 -9.19 -7.73 -26.34
N ALA A 206 -10.38 -7.40 -26.85
CA ALA A 206 -11.22 -8.34 -27.60
C ALA A 206 -10.52 -8.81 -28.89
N TRP A 207 -9.93 -7.87 -29.64
CA TRP A 207 -9.13 -8.16 -30.82
C TRP A 207 -7.91 -9.03 -30.49
N ALA A 208 -7.13 -8.65 -29.47
CA ALA A 208 -5.93 -9.38 -29.08
C ALA A 208 -6.24 -10.82 -28.67
N LYS A 209 -7.36 -11.05 -27.95
CA LYS A 209 -7.77 -12.41 -27.60
C LYS A 209 -8.17 -13.22 -28.83
N ARG A 210 -9.01 -12.64 -29.69
CA ARG A 210 -9.59 -13.33 -30.84
C ARG A 210 -8.55 -13.68 -31.90
N ASP A 211 -7.69 -12.72 -32.23
CA ASP A 211 -6.83 -12.81 -33.42
C ASP A 211 -5.40 -13.24 -33.06
N LEU A 212 -4.93 -12.93 -31.84
CA LEU A 212 -3.57 -13.28 -31.38
C LEU A 212 -3.55 -14.35 -30.28
N GLY A 213 -4.72 -14.73 -29.75
CA GLY A 213 -4.80 -15.67 -28.63
C GLY A 213 -4.29 -15.11 -27.30
N ALA A 214 -4.09 -13.79 -27.18
CA ALA A 214 -3.52 -13.16 -26.00
C ALA A 214 -4.29 -13.51 -24.72
N ASP A 215 -3.56 -13.78 -23.63
CA ASP A 215 -4.12 -14.12 -22.32
C ASP A 215 -4.30 -12.90 -21.43
N PHE A 216 -3.60 -11.81 -21.71
CA PHE A 216 -3.74 -10.52 -21.02
C PHE A 216 -3.32 -9.35 -21.92
N VAL A 217 -3.75 -8.15 -21.54
CA VAL A 217 -3.21 -6.87 -22.03
C VAL A 217 -2.70 -6.10 -20.83
N LEU A 218 -1.41 -5.80 -20.82
CA LEU A 218 -0.76 -4.96 -19.83
C LEU A 218 -0.81 -3.51 -20.30
N VAL A 219 -1.27 -2.61 -19.43
CA VAL A 219 -1.33 -1.16 -19.70
C VAL A 219 -0.44 -0.37 -18.77
N ASN A 220 -0.18 0.89 -19.13
CA ASN A 220 0.40 1.87 -18.21
C ASN A 220 -0.48 2.09 -16.98
N PRO A 221 0.05 2.67 -15.88
CA PRO A 221 -0.79 3.08 -14.76
C PRO A 221 -1.92 4.02 -15.20
N LEU A 222 -3.13 3.75 -14.73
CA LEU A 222 -4.33 4.55 -15.01
C LEU A 222 -4.70 5.45 -13.81
N HIS A 223 -3.73 5.74 -12.97
CA HIS A 223 -3.87 6.52 -11.74
C HIS A 223 -4.36 7.94 -12.02
N ALA A 224 -5.21 8.47 -11.13
CA ALA A 224 -5.68 9.84 -11.21
C ALA A 224 -4.52 10.85 -11.21
N ALA A 225 -4.61 11.83 -12.10
CA ALA A 225 -3.74 13.01 -12.18
C ALA A 225 -4.52 14.25 -11.70
N GLU A 226 -4.09 15.45 -12.10
CA GLU A 226 -4.83 16.68 -11.87
C GLU A 226 -6.27 16.56 -12.40
N PRO A 227 -7.28 17.05 -11.66
CA PRO A 227 -8.68 16.96 -12.07
C PRO A 227 -9.05 17.90 -13.22
N VAL A 228 -8.18 18.86 -13.54
CA VAL A 228 -8.30 19.83 -14.65
C VAL A 228 -6.91 20.13 -15.21
N ALA A 229 -6.84 20.63 -16.44
CA ALA A 229 -5.58 21.05 -17.06
C ALA A 229 -4.86 22.17 -16.26
N PRO A 230 -3.51 22.22 -16.30
CA PRO A 230 -2.62 21.31 -17.02
C PRO A 230 -2.43 19.96 -16.30
N MET A 231 -2.35 18.87 -17.06
CA MET A 231 -2.24 17.51 -16.52
C MET A 231 -0.83 16.94 -16.71
N GLU A 232 -0.28 16.31 -15.67
CA GLU A 232 1.00 15.59 -15.72
C GLU A 232 0.96 14.48 -16.79
N PRO A 233 1.82 14.55 -17.83
CA PRO A 233 1.85 13.52 -18.89
C PRO A 233 2.32 12.15 -18.41
N SER A 234 3.16 12.09 -17.37
CA SER A 234 3.75 10.86 -16.85
C SER A 234 2.75 10.08 -15.98
N PRO A 235 2.37 8.84 -16.36
CA PRO A 235 1.49 8.01 -15.53
C PRO A 235 2.17 7.54 -14.22
N TYR A 236 3.47 7.80 -14.05
CA TYR A 236 4.26 7.40 -12.89
C TYR A 236 4.42 8.51 -11.84
N LEU A 237 3.89 9.71 -12.09
CA LEU A 237 3.81 10.80 -11.13
C LEU A 237 2.34 11.23 -10.89
N PRO A 238 1.47 10.33 -10.41
CA PRO A 238 0.05 10.64 -10.22
C PRO A 238 -0.23 11.43 -8.95
N THR A 239 -1.40 12.08 -8.89
CA THR A 239 -1.93 12.66 -7.64
C THR A 239 -2.41 11.59 -6.66
N SER A 240 -2.90 10.45 -7.19
CA SER A 240 -3.36 9.33 -6.37
C SER A 240 -3.17 7.98 -7.05
N ARG A 241 -2.59 7.01 -6.32
CA ARG A 241 -2.50 5.61 -6.77
C ARG A 241 -3.78 4.79 -6.51
N ARG A 242 -4.79 5.38 -5.85
CA ARG A 242 -6.05 4.69 -5.49
C ARG A 242 -7.16 4.92 -6.51
N PHE A 243 -7.30 6.14 -6.99
CA PHE A 243 -8.37 6.52 -7.92
C PHE A 243 -7.86 6.48 -9.37
N VAL A 244 -8.80 6.41 -10.32
CA VAL A 244 -8.52 6.29 -11.77
C VAL A 244 -8.63 7.66 -12.43
N ASN A 245 -7.81 7.92 -13.45
CA ASN A 245 -7.85 9.17 -14.21
C ASN A 245 -9.12 9.25 -15.10
N PRO A 246 -10.00 10.25 -14.91
CA PRO A 246 -11.20 10.43 -15.74
C PRO A 246 -10.92 10.69 -17.23
N ILE A 247 -9.69 11.06 -17.62
CA ILE A 247 -9.32 11.30 -19.03
C ILE A 247 -9.54 10.06 -19.92
N TYR A 248 -9.55 8.86 -19.33
CA TYR A 248 -9.79 7.61 -20.05
C TYR A 248 -11.29 7.26 -20.19
N LEU A 249 -12.21 8.16 -19.82
CA LEU A 249 -13.64 7.94 -20.04
C LEU A 249 -14.02 8.20 -21.49
N ARG A 250 -14.74 7.24 -22.08
CA ARG A 250 -15.49 7.47 -23.32
C ARG A 250 -16.77 8.22 -22.99
N VAL A 251 -16.78 9.55 -23.18
CA VAL A 251 -17.94 10.39 -22.85
C VAL A 251 -19.22 9.90 -23.56
N GLU A 252 -19.10 9.40 -24.80
CA GLU A 252 -20.23 8.88 -25.57
C GLU A 252 -20.84 7.58 -25.04
N GLU A 253 -20.16 6.86 -24.16
CA GLU A 253 -20.65 5.61 -23.54
C GLU A 253 -21.28 5.83 -22.16
N VAL A 254 -21.26 7.06 -21.64
CA VAL A 254 -21.95 7.40 -20.40
C VAL A 254 -23.46 7.34 -20.65
N PRO A 255 -24.24 6.45 -20.00
CA PRO A 255 -25.66 6.27 -20.28
C PRO A 255 -26.48 7.56 -20.16
N GLU A 256 -26.11 8.42 -19.20
CA GLU A 256 -26.77 9.70 -18.93
C GLU A 256 -26.63 10.71 -20.06
N LEU A 257 -25.75 10.49 -21.04
CA LEU A 257 -25.66 11.33 -22.24
C LEU A 257 -26.99 11.35 -23.01
N ALA A 258 -27.77 10.27 -22.94
CA ALA A 258 -29.10 10.18 -23.54
C ALA A 258 -30.13 11.13 -22.89
N TYR A 259 -29.87 11.60 -21.67
CA TYR A 259 -30.76 12.49 -20.92
C TYR A 259 -30.49 13.98 -21.20
N LEU A 260 -29.44 14.30 -21.95
CA LEU A 260 -29.13 15.67 -22.31
C LEU A 260 -30.21 16.29 -23.19
N SER A 261 -30.38 17.61 -23.03
CA SER A 261 -31.18 18.38 -23.97
C SER A 261 -30.58 18.28 -25.38
N ALA A 262 -31.39 18.48 -26.43
CA ALA A 262 -30.90 18.49 -27.80
C ALA A 262 -29.77 19.51 -28.01
N ARG A 263 -29.80 20.64 -27.27
CA ARG A 263 -28.75 21.67 -27.30
C ARG A 263 -27.44 21.13 -26.72
N ASP A 264 -27.47 20.51 -25.54
CA ASP A 264 -26.27 20.05 -24.85
C ASP A 264 -25.66 18.84 -25.56
N ARG A 265 -26.51 17.93 -26.07
CA ARG A 265 -26.06 16.83 -26.92
C ARG A 265 -25.31 17.32 -28.15
N LYS A 266 -25.83 18.35 -28.83
CA LYS A 266 -25.15 18.97 -29.97
C LYS A 266 -23.80 19.58 -29.57
N ALA A 267 -23.70 20.18 -28.38
CA ALA A 267 -22.43 20.71 -27.87
C ALA A 267 -21.40 19.59 -27.64
N VAL A 268 -21.80 18.46 -27.06
CA VAL A 268 -20.93 17.27 -26.91
C VAL A 268 -20.50 16.72 -28.27
N GLU A 269 -21.40 16.61 -29.24
CA GLU A 269 -21.06 16.17 -30.61
C GLU A 269 -20.07 17.13 -31.30
N GLU A 270 -20.18 18.44 -31.04
CA GLU A 270 -19.21 19.43 -31.50
C GLU A 270 -17.83 19.27 -30.86
N LEU A 271 -17.77 19.00 -29.55
CA LEU A 271 -16.53 18.70 -28.85
C LEU A 271 -15.90 17.40 -29.35
N ALA A 272 -16.68 16.32 -29.49
CA ALA A 272 -16.20 15.05 -30.04
C ALA A 272 -15.58 15.22 -31.42
N ARG A 273 -16.20 16.00 -32.32
CA ARG A 273 -15.63 16.29 -33.65
C ARG A 273 -14.32 17.07 -33.59
N LYS A 274 -14.13 17.94 -32.59
CA LYS A 274 -12.87 18.66 -32.39
C LYS A 274 -11.80 17.72 -31.83
N ALA A 275 -12.12 16.98 -30.78
CA ALA A 275 -11.20 16.06 -30.12
C ALA A 275 -10.74 14.93 -31.05
N ARG A 276 -11.63 14.37 -31.89
CA ARG A 276 -11.26 13.34 -32.89
C ARG A 276 -10.25 13.82 -33.94
N LYS A 277 -10.10 15.13 -34.16
CA LYS A 277 -9.03 15.66 -35.04
C LYS A 277 -7.65 15.52 -34.39
N LEU A 278 -7.58 15.47 -33.06
CA LEU A 278 -6.35 15.24 -32.33
C LEU A 278 -5.88 13.78 -32.47
N THR A 279 -6.75 12.85 -32.83
CA THR A 279 -6.42 11.42 -32.99
C THR A 279 -5.35 11.17 -34.05
N THR A 280 -5.28 12.01 -35.09
CA THR A 280 -4.26 11.92 -36.13
C THR A 280 -3.00 12.74 -35.82
N ALA A 281 -2.94 13.41 -34.67
CA ALA A 281 -1.75 14.14 -34.26
C ALA A 281 -0.63 13.17 -33.83
N ASP A 282 0.61 13.55 -34.09
CA ASP A 282 1.80 12.75 -33.70
C ASP A 282 2.06 12.81 -32.19
N VAL A 283 1.67 13.92 -31.56
CA VAL A 283 1.83 14.16 -30.12
C VAL A 283 0.45 14.24 -29.47
N ILE A 284 0.30 13.57 -28.33
CA ILE A 284 -0.92 13.59 -27.54
C ILE A 284 -0.97 14.88 -26.74
N ASP A 285 -2.04 15.64 -26.95
CA ASP A 285 -2.39 16.81 -26.16
C ASP A 285 -3.46 16.43 -25.13
N ARG A 286 -3.04 16.21 -23.88
CA ARG A 286 -3.93 15.81 -22.77
C ARG A 286 -4.79 16.94 -22.25
N ASP A 287 -4.33 18.18 -22.42
CA ASP A 287 -5.05 19.35 -21.91
C ASP A 287 -6.17 19.78 -22.87
N ALA A 288 -6.00 19.49 -24.17
CA ALA A 288 -7.01 19.72 -25.18
C ALA A 288 -8.03 18.58 -25.36
N ALA A 289 -7.64 17.34 -25.03
CA ALA A 289 -8.50 16.15 -25.07
C ALA A 289 -9.57 16.18 -23.97
#